data_AF-A0A1B0FDT0-F1
#
_entry.id   AF-A0A1B0FDT0-F1
#
_cell.length_a   1.000
_cell.length_b   1.000
_cell.length_c   1.000
_cell.angle_alpha   90.00
_cell.angle_beta   90.00
_cell.angle_gamma   90.00
#
_symmetry.space_group_name_H-M   'P 1'
#
loop_
_entity.id
_entity.type
_entity.pdbx_description
1 polymer ?
#
loop_
_entity_poly.entity_id
_entity_poly.type
_entity_poly.pdbx_seq_one_letter_code
_entity_poly.pdbx_strand_id
1 'polypeptide(L)'
;MNQFFDVPLRQIACVTLTRYVENHWGECDEEGNPTCGLVATDQAKRTIRKILPRGLYDPNSKIRSSVAHTISTIATIHWPSVWTELLDIIIKCMGGNEYSVHGTTQILQDFIYDEKQIVELSPVISEVYRIFESEQNYSIEQNLWQCSLILINLPKSVKM
;
A
#
# COMPACT_ATOMS: atom_id res chain seq x y z
N MET A 1 4.64 -7.09 -11.06
CA MET A 1 5.50 -6.53 -12.14
C MET A 1 5.66 -7.52 -13.28
N ASN A 2 6.07 -7.08 -14.48
CA ASN A 2 6.29 -8.00 -15.60
C ASN A 2 7.48 -8.94 -15.31
N GLN A 3 7.20 -10.22 -15.08
CA GLN A 3 8.20 -11.23 -14.70
C GLN A 3 9.14 -11.64 -15.86
N PHE A 4 8.92 -11.17 -17.09
CA PHE A 4 9.84 -11.39 -18.22
C PHE A 4 11.18 -10.66 -18.05
N PHE A 5 11.24 -9.63 -17.20
CA PHE A 5 12.46 -8.88 -16.93
C PHE A 5 13.19 -9.41 -15.70
N ASP A 6 14.51 -9.29 -15.73
CA ASP A 6 15.36 -9.67 -14.62
C ASP A 6 15.05 -8.88 -13.34
N VAL A 7 15.44 -9.44 -12.20
CA VAL A 7 15.20 -8.80 -10.90
C VAL A 7 15.87 -7.42 -10.79
N PRO A 8 17.13 -7.22 -11.23
CA PRO A 8 17.79 -5.92 -11.16
C PRO A 8 17.04 -4.81 -11.91
N LEU A 9 16.59 -5.06 -13.14
CA LEU A 9 15.83 -4.06 -13.93
C LEU A 9 14.50 -3.72 -13.26
N ARG A 10 13.80 -4.75 -12.75
CA ARG A 10 12.56 -4.53 -12.00
C ARG A 10 12.80 -3.73 -10.72
N GLN A 11 13.87 -4.01 -9.97
CA GLN A 11 14.19 -3.28 -8.75
C GLN A 11 14.50 -1.81 -9.03
N ILE A 12 15.34 -1.51 -10.02
CA ILE A 12 15.65 -0.11 -10.36
C ILE A 12 14.44 0.64 -10.92
N ALA A 13 13.57 -0.03 -11.68
CA ALA A 13 12.32 0.56 -12.15
C ALA A 13 11.39 0.93 -10.97
N CYS A 14 11.25 0.04 -9.98
CA CYS A 14 10.48 0.32 -8.76
C CYS A 14 11.06 1.48 -7.96
N VAL A 15 12.37 1.49 -7.70
CA VAL A 15 13.03 2.58 -6.95
C VAL A 15 12.88 3.91 -7.68
N THR A 16 13.03 3.92 -9.01
CA THR A 16 12.84 5.12 -9.83
C THR A 16 11.39 5.61 -9.77
N LEU A 17 10.42 4.70 -9.83
CA LEU A 17 9.00 5.04 -9.70
C LEU A 17 8.68 5.63 -8.32
N THR A 18 9.21 5.04 -7.25
CA THR A 18 9.07 5.58 -5.88
C THR A 18 9.57 7.02 -5.82
N ARG A 19 10.79 7.28 -6.29
CA ARG A 19 11.35 8.64 -6.34
C ARG A 19 10.53 9.58 -7.21
N TYR A 20 10.02 9.09 -8.33
CA TYR A 20 9.15 9.90 -9.19
C TYR A 20 7.90 10.35 -8.44
N VAL A 21 7.23 9.44 -7.74
CA VAL A 21 6.05 9.74 -6.90
C VAL A 21 6.41 10.73 -5.80
N GLU A 22 7.47 10.49 -5.03
CA GLU A 22 7.88 11.40 -3.94
C GLU A 22 8.10 12.84 -4.42
N ASN A 23 8.60 13.02 -5.65
CA ASN A 23 8.93 14.34 -6.19
C ASN A 23 7.84 14.98 -7.06
N HIS A 24 6.93 14.21 -7.67
CA HIS A 24 6.03 14.73 -8.72
C HIS A 24 4.54 14.52 -8.38
N TRP A 25 4.23 13.92 -7.24
CA TRP A 25 2.84 13.53 -6.90
C TRP A 25 2.02 14.62 -6.20
N GLY A 26 2.68 15.71 -5.79
CA GLY A 26 2.05 16.88 -5.16
C GLY A 26 0.95 17.53 -6.01
N GLU A 27 0.32 18.54 -5.43
CA GLU A 27 -0.74 19.33 -6.06
C GLU A 27 -0.20 20.68 -6.57
N CYS A 28 -0.96 21.33 -7.45
CA CYS A 28 -0.71 22.73 -7.75
C CYS A 28 -1.31 23.60 -6.65
N ASP A 29 -0.72 24.77 -6.39
CA ASP A 29 -1.31 25.79 -5.54
C ASP A 29 -2.58 26.40 -6.15
N GLU A 30 -3.24 27.29 -5.42
CA GLU A 30 -4.47 27.97 -5.86
C GLU A 30 -4.27 28.82 -7.13
N GLU A 31 -3.03 29.21 -7.43
CA GLU A 31 -2.65 29.94 -8.64
C GLU A 31 -2.27 29.01 -9.81
N GLY A 32 -2.33 27.70 -9.61
CA GLY A 32 -2.04 26.68 -10.61
C GLY A 32 -0.54 26.36 -10.78
N ASN A 33 0.33 26.89 -9.92
CA ASN A 33 1.75 26.58 -9.95
C ASN A 33 2.04 25.27 -9.21
N PRO A 34 2.95 24.42 -9.71
CA PRO A 34 3.42 23.25 -8.98
C PRO A 34 3.98 23.61 -7.60
N THR A 35 3.47 23.00 -6.53
CA THR A 35 4.08 23.13 -5.19
C THR A 35 5.44 22.41 -5.09
N CYS A 36 5.71 21.49 -6.02
CA CYS A 36 6.97 20.77 -6.16
C CYS A 36 7.22 20.44 -7.64
N GLY A 37 8.34 20.92 -8.19
CA GLY A 37 8.87 20.50 -9.49
C GLY A 37 7.85 20.44 -10.64
N LEU A 38 7.93 19.41 -11.47
CA LEU A 38 6.91 19.10 -12.48
C LEU A 38 5.83 18.20 -11.85
N VAL A 39 4.57 18.60 -11.87
CA VAL A 39 3.48 17.75 -11.36
C VAL A 39 3.14 16.65 -12.37
N ALA A 40 2.96 15.42 -11.88
CA ALA A 40 2.49 14.30 -12.68
C ALA A 40 1.08 14.58 -13.22
N THR A 41 0.85 14.34 -14.51
CA THR A 41 -0.46 14.49 -15.14
C THR A 41 -1.49 13.53 -14.53
N ASP A 42 -2.78 13.88 -14.57
CA ASP A 42 -3.84 12.99 -14.08
C ASP A 42 -3.85 11.63 -14.78
N GLN A 43 -3.47 11.60 -16.06
CA GLN A 43 -3.36 10.35 -16.81
C GLN A 43 -2.21 9.48 -16.27
N ALA A 44 -1.06 10.08 -15.95
CA ALA A 44 0.05 9.39 -15.31
C ALA A 44 -0.35 8.89 -13.91
N LYS A 45 -0.97 9.75 -13.09
CA LYS A 45 -1.44 9.41 -11.74
C LYS A 45 -2.41 8.21 -11.77
N ARG A 46 -3.42 8.25 -12.65
CA ARG A 46 -4.37 7.13 -12.86
C ARG A 46 -3.69 5.85 -13.31
N THR A 47 -2.75 5.94 -14.26
CA THR A 47 -2.02 4.78 -14.76
C THR A 47 -1.18 4.14 -13.66
N ILE A 48 -0.46 4.95 -12.88
CA ILE A 48 0.40 4.49 -11.78
C ILE A 48 -0.42 3.80 -10.68
N ARG A 49 -1.54 4.41 -10.24
CA ARG A 49 -2.46 3.78 -9.26
C ARG A 49 -2.99 2.42 -9.74
N LYS A 50 -3.23 2.26 -11.04
CA LYS A 50 -3.71 1.00 -11.63
C LYS A 50 -2.65 -0.10 -11.67
N ILE A 51 -1.38 0.24 -11.86
CA ILE A 51 -0.30 -0.75 -12.01
C ILE A 51 0.33 -1.16 -10.68
N LEU A 52 0.39 -0.26 -9.69
CA LEU A 52 1.08 -0.48 -8.41
C LEU A 52 0.58 -1.74 -7.68
N PRO A 53 -0.73 -2.02 -7.55
CA PRO A 53 -1.20 -3.20 -6.82
C PRO A 53 -0.67 -4.53 -7.36
N ARG A 54 -0.36 -4.60 -8.67
CA ARG A 54 0.25 -5.80 -9.29
C ARG A 54 1.68 -6.05 -8.82
N GLY A 55 2.34 -5.05 -8.26
CA GLY A 55 3.66 -5.15 -7.66
C GLY A 55 3.65 -5.82 -6.29
N LEU A 56 2.51 -5.84 -5.59
CA LEU A 56 2.39 -6.50 -4.29
C LEU A 56 2.47 -8.03 -4.40
N TYR A 57 2.13 -8.59 -5.57
CA TYR A 57 2.23 -10.02 -5.85
C TYR A 57 3.63 -10.47 -6.30
N ASP A 58 4.64 -9.58 -6.29
CA ASP A 58 5.96 -9.92 -6.79
C ASP A 58 6.67 -10.94 -5.87
N PRO A 59 7.33 -11.98 -6.42
CA PRO A 59 8.07 -12.95 -5.61
C PRO A 59 9.24 -12.31 -4.84
N ASN A 60 9.80 -11.21 -5.34
CA ASN A 60 10.90 -10.51 -4.67
C ASN A 60 10.39 -9.58 -3.57
N SER A 61 10.79 -9.84 -2.32
CA SER A 61 10.36 -9.03 -1.16
C SER A 61 10.74 -7.55 -1.28
N LYS A 62 11.93 -7.22 -1.80
CA LYS A 62 12.36 -5.81 -1.94
C LYS A 62 11.50 -5.04 -2.93
N ILE A 63 11.05 -5.69 -4.01
CA ILE A 63 10.10 -5.10 -4.96
C ILE A 63 8.77 -4.84 -4.27
N ARG A 64 8.25 -5.82 -3.51
CA ARG A 64 7.00 -5.63 -2.75
C ARG A 64 7.09 -4.46 -1.77
N SER A 65 8.20 -4.35 -1.04
CA SER A 65 8.40 -3.27 -0.07
C SER A 65 8.49 -1.89 -0.73
N SER A 66 9.21 -1.77 -1.85
CA SER A 66 9.27 -0.52 -2.61
C SER A 66 7.90 -0.13 -3.19
N VAL A 67 7.13 -1.10 -3.67
CA VAL A 67 5.76 -0.87 -4.17
C VAL A 67 4.83 -0.45 -3.03
N ALA A 68 4.89 -1.13 -1.88
CA ALA A 68 4.11 -0.81 -0.70
C ALA A 68 4.38 0.63 -0.24
N HIS A 69 5.65 0.99 -0.05
CA HIS A 69 6.05 2.36 0.31
C HIS A 69 5.56 3.40 -0.71
N THR A 70 5.61 3.09 -2.01
CA THR A 70 5.07 3.98 -3.05
C THR A 70 3.57 4.18 -2.92
N ILE A 71 2.81 3.11 -2.63
CA ILE A 71 1.36 3.19 -2.39
C ILE A 71 1.08 4.03 -1.14
N SER A 72 1.79 3.79 -0.04
CA SER A 72 1.67 4.55 1.20
C SER A 72 1.93 6.04 0.97
N THR A 73 2.99 6.38 0.22
CA THR A 73 3.33 7.76 -0.14
C THR A 73 2.24 8.46 -0.94
N ILE A 74 1.54 7.75 -1.83
CA ILE A 74 0.42 8.32 -2.59
C ILE A 74 -0.81 8.50 -1.69
N ALA A 75 -1.04 7.52 -0.80
CA ALA A 75 -2.22 7.48 0.05
C ALA A 75 -2.24 8.63 1.06
N THR A 76 -1.08 9.06 1.59
CA THR A 76 -1.00 10.21 2.50
C THR A 76 -1.53 11.52 1.90
N ILE A 77 -1.53 11.63 0.57
CA ILE A 77 -1.99 12.83 -0.15
C ILE A 77 -3.45 12.67 -0.62
N HIS A 78 -3.78 11.50 -1.18
CA HIS A 78 -5.01 11.35 -1.97
C HIS A 78 -6.06 10.43 -1.33
N TRP A 79 -5.75 9.73 -0.25
CA TRP A 79 -6.73 8.90 0.45
C TRP A 79 -7.24 9.66 1.70
N PRO A 80 -8.55 9.63 2.01
CA PRO A 80 -9.59 8.78 1.42
C PRO A 80 -10.35 9.36 0.20
N SER A 81 -10.25 10.66 -0.07
CA SER A 81 -11.17 11.35 -0.98
C SER A 81 -10.91 11.12 -2.48
N VAL A 82 -9.65 11.00 -2.91
CA VAL A 82 -9.26 10.95 -4.33
C VAL A 82 -8.92 9.53 -4.80
N TRP A 83 -8.37 8.70 -3.91
CA TRP A 83 -8.09 7.29 -4.20
C TRP A 83 -9.03 6.36 -3.42
N THR A 84 -10.32 6.51 -3.68
CA THR A 84 -11.39 5.81 -2.95
C THR A 84 -11.31 4.28 -3.05
N GLU A 85 -10.76 3.74 -4.14
CA GLU A 85 -10.65 2.30 -4.37
C GLU A 85 -9.49 1.63 -3.60
N LEU A 86 -8.68 2.41 -2.86
CA LEU A 86 -7.49 1.88 -2.19
C LEU A 86 -7.84 0.79 -1.15
N LEU A 87 -8.92 0.95 -0.39
CA LEU A 87 -9.35 -0.06 0.58
C LEU A 87 -9.75 -1.37 -0.10
N ASP A 88 -10.53 -1.30 -1.18
CA ASP A 88 -10.92 -2.49 -1.96
C ASP A 88 -9.69 -3.21 -2.53
N ILE A 89 -8.69 -2.44 -2.97
CA ILE A 89 -7.41 -2.98 -3.43
C ILE A 89 -6.69 -3.71 -2.30
N ILE A 90 -6.60 -3.11 -1.11
CA ILE A 90 -5.97 -3.72 0.08
C ILE A 90 -6.67 -5.03 0.43
N ILE A 91 -7.99 -5.02 0.59
CA ILE A 91 -8.80 -6.21 0.93
C ILE A 91 -8.57 -7.32 -0.09
N LYS A 92 -8.61 -6.97 -1.39
CA LYS A 92 -8.35 -7.94 -2.47
C LYS A 92 -6.94 -8.53 -2.41
N CYS A 93 -5.93 -7.73 -2.08
CA CYS A 93 -4.55 -8.19 -1.98
C CYS A 93 -4.31 -9.06 -0.73
N MET A 94 -5.04 -8.81 0.36
CA MET A 94 -5.04 -9.65 1.55
C MET A 94 -5.69 -11.01 1.30
N GLY A 95 -6.78 -11.07 0.54
CA GLY A 95 -7.37 -12.34 0.10
C GLY A 95 -6.60 -13.07 -1.02
N GLY A 96 -5.36 -12.66 -1.31
CA GLY A 96 -4.54 -13.17 -2.41
C GLY A 96 -3.63 -14.34 -2.02
N ASN A 97 -2.34 -14.24 -2.38
CA ASN A 97 -1.32 -15.24 -2.04
C ASN A 97 -0.35 -14.69 -0.97
N GLU A 98 0.58 -15.51 -0.49
CA GLU A 98 1.58 -15.13 0.51
C GLU A 98 2.37 -13.84 0.16
N TYR A 99 2.63 -13.61 -1.13
CA TYR A 99 3.35 -12.42 -1.58
C TYR A 99 2.49 -11.17 -1.45
N SER A 100 1.24 -11.22 -1.94
CA SER A 100 0.34 -10.08 -1.83
C SER A 100 -0.06 -9.77 -0.40
N VAL A 101 -0.25 -10.81 0.42
CA VAL A 101 -0.46 -10.67 1.86
C VAL A 101 0.71 -9.92 2.48
N HIS A 102 1.95 -10.42 2.28
CA HIS A 102 3.15 -9.75 2.78
C HIS A 102 3.23 -8.28 2.31
N GLY A 103 3.10 -8.01 1.01
CA GLY A 103 3.18 -6.65 0.48
C GLY A 103 2.11 -5.72 1.04
N THR A 104 0.89 -6.23 1.23
CA THR A 104 -0.23 -5.44 1.77
C THR A 104 -0.03 -5.16 3.26
N THR A 105 0.50 -6.11 4.02
CA THR A 105 0.87 -5.88 5.41
C THR A 105 1.89 -4.74 5.53
N GLN A 106 2.83 -4.60 4.59
CA GLN A 106 3.77 -3.47 4.59
C GLN A 106 3.08 -2.13 4.36
N ILE A 107 2.06 -2.07 3.49
CA ILE A 107 1.24 -0.85 3.34
C ILE A 107 0.60 -0.49 4.67
N LEU A 108 -0.04 -1.45 5.33
CA LEU A 108 -0.75 -1.22 6.59
C LEU A 108 0.19 -0.81 7.75
N GLN A 109 1.49 -1.13 7.66
CA GLN A 109 2.51 -0.69 8.61
C GLN A 109 2.85 0.79 8.45
N ASP A 110 2.89 1.26 7.20
CA ASP A 110 3.33 2.62 6.85
C ASP A 110 2.21 3.66 6.99
N PHE A 111 0.96 3.22 7.04
CA PHE A 111 -0.18 4.11 7.24
C PHE A 111 -0.17 4.71 8.65
N ILE A 112 -0.27 6.03 8.72
CA ILE A 112 -0.59 6.76 9.96
C ILE A 112 -2.10 6.91 9.99
N TYR A 113 -2.75 6.29 10.97
CA TYR A 113 -4.21 6.28 11.06
C TYR A 113 -4.72 7.30 12.07
N ASP A 114 -5.69 8.11 11.65
CA ASP A 114 -6.55 8.88 12.56
C ASP A 114 -7.85 8.12 12.91
N GLU A 115 -8.62 8.61 13.89
CA GLU A 115 -9.85 7.96 14.36
C GLU A 115 -10.87 7.70 13.25
N LYS A 116 -10.97 8.58 12.24
CA LYS A 116 -11.91 8.41 11.12
C LYS A 116 -11.41 7.34 10.16
N GLN A 117 -10.12 7.36 9.85
CA GLN A 117 -9.48 6.38 8.99
C GLN A 117 -9.56 4.97 9.58
N ILE A 118 -9.52 4.82 10.90
CA ILE A 118 -9.67 3.52 11.57
C ILE A 118 -11.06 2.94 11.39
N VAL A 119 -12.11 3.77 11.45
CA VAL A 119 -13.47 3.34 11.18
C VAL A 119 -13.61 2.86 9.74
N GLU A 120 -12.98 3.56 8.79
CA GLU A 120 -12.96 3.14 7.37
C GLU A 120 -12.21 1.83 7.13
N LEU A 121 -11.24 1.48 7.98
CA LEU A 121 -10.50 0.20 7.93
C LEU A 121 -11.25 -0.98 8.55
N SER A 122 -12.44 -0.78 9.12
CA SER A 122 -13.20 -1.88 9.73
C SER A 122 -13.30 -3.14 8.83
N PRO A 123 -13.55 -3.04 7.51
CA PRO A 123 -13.55 -4.19 6.62
C PRO A 123 -12.18 -4.86 6.44
N VAL A 124 -11.09 -4.07 6.47
CA VAL A 124 -9.69 -4.56 6.41
C VAL A 124 -9.39 -5.38 7.66
N ILE A 125 -9.80 -4.89 8.83
CA ILE A 125 -9.60 -5.59 10.11
C ILE A 125 -10.30 -6.95 10.08
N SER A 126 -11.56 -7.02 9.62
CA SER A 126 -12.28 -8.30 9.46
C SER A 126 -11.57 -9.29 8.54
N GLU A 127 -10.98 -8.80 7.45
CA GLU A 127 -10.24 -9.64 6.52
C GLU A 127 -8.94 -10.18 7.13
N VAL A 128 -8.24 -9.40 7.97
CA VAL A 128 -7.06 -9.90 8.70
C VAL A 128 -7.43 -10.95 9.73
N TYR A 129 -8.54 -10.78 10.46
CA TYR A 129 -9.06 -11.83 11.35
C TYR A 129 -9.35 -13.13 10.59
N ARG A 130 -9.94 -13.04 9.39
CA ARG A 130 -10.21 -14.21 8.53
C ARG A 130 -8.92 -14.94 8.14
N ILE A 131 -7.88 -14.21 7.75
CA ILE A 131 -6.58 -14.80 7.40
C ILE A 131 -6.00 -15.55 8.59
N PHE A 132 -6.09 -14.96 9.79
CA PHE A 132 -5.62 -15.58 11.01
C PHE A 132 -6.37 -16.87 11.38
N GLU A 133 -7.69 -16.89 11.22
CA GLU A 133 -8.51 -18.09 11.48
C GLU A 133 -8.33 -19.18 10.42
N SER A 134 -7.93 -18.81 9.20
CA SER A 134 -7.69 -19.78 8.13
C SER A 134 -6.43 -20.59 8.40
N GLU A 135 -6.55 -21.91 8.54
CA GLU A 135 -5.41 -22.86 8.65
C GLU A 135 -4.54 -22.92 7.38
N GLN A 136 -4.72 -22.01 6.41
CA GLN A 136 -3.89 -21.92 5.22
C GLN A 136 -2.49 -21.45 5.60
N ASN A 137 -1.59 -22.38 5.95
CA ASN A 137 -0.11 -22.41 5.86
C ASN A 137 0.72 -21.11 5.70
N TYR A 138 0.27 -19.95 6.16
CA TYR A 138 1.13 -18.79 6.35
C TYR A 138 2.05 -19.09 7.53
N SER A 139 3.34 -18.75 7.42
CA SER A 139 4.29 -19.11 8.47
C SER A 139 3.85 -18.47 9.80
N ILE A 140 4.06 -19.18 10.92
CA ILE A 140 3.66 -18.71 12.26
C ILE A 140 4.20 -17.29 12.53
N GLU A 141 5.39 -16.96 12.01
CA GLU A 141 5.95 -15.61 12.08
C GLU A 141 5.10 -14.58 11.33
N GLN A 142 4.66 -14.85 10.09
CA GLN A 142 3.84 -13.92 9.31
C GLN A 142 2.50 -13.60 10.01
N ASN A 143 1.87 -14.60 10.62
CA ASN A 143 0.63 -14.43 11.36
C ASN A 143 0.84 -13.63 12.68
N LEU A 144 1.95 -13.86 13.38
CA LEU A 144 2.32 -13.08 14.58
C LEU A 144 2.66 -11.61 14.24
N TRP A 145 3.31 -11.37 13.09
CA TRP A 145 3.55 -10.01 12.59
C TRP A 145 2.23 -9.30 12.25
N GLN A 146 1.28 -9.96 11.58
CA GLN A 146 -0.04 -9.38 11.30
C GLN A 146 -0.79 -8.97 12.58
N CYS A 147 -0.82 -9.83 13.61
CA CYS A 147 -1.51 -9.54 14.86
C CYS A 147 -0.84 -8.41 15.66
N SER A 148 0.48 -8.43 15.78
CA SER A 148 1.20 -7.40 16.54
C SER A 148 1.07 -6.01 15.90
N LEU A 149 0.99 -5.93 14.57
CA LEU A 149 0.97 -4.66 13.84
C LEU A 149 -0.39 -3.95 13.85
N ILE A 150 -1.50 -4.68 13.71
CA ILE A 150 -2.84 -4.09 13.90
C ILE A 150 -2.97 -3.59 15.34
N LEU A 151 -2.52 -4.38 16.31
CA LEU A 151 -2.60 -4.01 17.72
C LEU A 151 -1.65 -2.87 18.10
N ILE A 152 -0.54 -2.63 17.39
CA ILE A 152 0.37 -1.50 17.69
C ILE A 152 -0.22 -0.18 17.17
N ASN A 153 -0.75 -0.17 15.95
CA ASN A 153 -1.21 1.05 15.27
C ASN A 153 -2.67 1.43 15.55
N LEU A 154 -3.46 0.58 16.20
CA LEU A 154 -4.77 0.97 16.72
C LEU A 154 -4.62 1.93 17.91
N PRO A 155 -5.42 3.02 17.99
CA PRO A 155 -5.45 3.90 19.13
C PRO A 155 -5.94 3.12 20.35
N LYS A 156 -5.50 3.56 21.53
CA LYS A 156 -5.80 2.88 22.80
C LYS A 156 -7.30 2.72 23.07
N SER A 157 -8.14 3.55 22.47
CA SER A 157 -9.61 3.51 22.55
C SER A 157 -10.25 2.30 21.85
N VAL A 158 -9.55 1.64 20.93
CA VAL A 158 -10.05 0.46 20.18
C VAL A 158 -9.45 -0.86 20.72
N LYS A 159 -8.49 -0.78 21.66
CA LYS A 159 -7.84 -1.97 22.27
C LYS A 159 -8.63 -2.58 23.43
N MET A 160 -9.96 -2.41 23.48
CA MET A 160 -10.85 -2.91 24.54
C MET A 160 -12.00 -3.72 23.99
#